data_AF-A0A395IKS7-F1
#
_entry.id   AF-A0A395IKS7-F1
#
_cell.length_a   1.000
_cell.length_b   1.000
_cell.length_c   1.000
_cell.angle_alpha   90.00
_cell.angle_beta   90.00
_cell.angle_gamma   90.00
#
_symmetry.space_group_name_H-M   'P 1'
#
loop_
_entity.id
_entity.type
_entity.pdbx_description
1 polymer ?
#
loop_
_entity_poly.entity_id
_entity_poly.type
_entity_poly.pdbx_seq_one_letter_code
_entity_poly.pdbx_strand_id
1 'polypeptide(L)'
;MHFSMIASIPLLFLSALVSAAPTPMPAAVEAKAATQIYYLVNCFSDTTDAAYAAIAYYPDKTKSVGGETPSEVAIINSSESVDYEDETWFAFTPFNATVVIYEDSYTAKAGSKIGTATVSTSTKALPCYRLTRFVLYEPANEQCYTDYACQS
;
A
#
# COMPACT_ATOMS: atom_id res chain seq x y z
N MET A 1 -13.85 10.90 76.27
CA MET A 1 -12.81 11.20 75.27
C MET A 1 -12.99 10.20 74.14
N HIS A 2 -13.61 10.62 73.04
CA HIS A 2 -13.96 9.74 71.92
C HIS A 2 -12.78 9.60 70.95
N PHE A 3 -12.51 8.37 70.54
CA PHE A 3 -11.51 7.99 69.55
C PHE A 3 -12.10 8.18 68.14
N SER A 4 -11.45 8.98 67.30
CA SER A 4 -11.72 9.05 65.87
C SER A 4 -10.74 8.14 65.14
N MET A 5 -11.24 7.05 64.56
CA MET A 5 -10.49 6.22 63.60
C MET A 5 -10.52 6.90 62.23
N ILE A 6 -9.34 7.21 61.70
CA ILE A 6 -9.17 7.63 60.30
C ILE A 6 -8.98 6.35 59.49
N ALA A 7 -9.99 5.98 58.71
CA ALA A 7 -9.89 4.90 57.73
C ALA A 7 -9.26 5.46 56.44
N SER A 8 -7.97 5.19 56.23
CA SER A 8 -7.27 5.49 54.98
C SER A 8 -7.58 4.43 53.93
N ILE A 9 -8.22 4.86 52.84
CA ILE A 9 -8.50 4.02 51.65
C ILE A 9 -7.25 4.07 50.75
N PRO A 10 -6.61 2.94 50.43
CA PRO A 10 -5.56 2.93 49.41
C PRO A 10 -6.21 3.01 48.02
N LEU A 11 -5.92 4.08 47.28
CA LEU A 11 -6.21 4.18 45.85
C LEU A 11 -5.43 3.09 45.10
N LEU A 12 -6.16 2.10 44.61
CA LEU A 12 -5.68 1.14 43.61
C LEU A 12 -5.53 1.89 42.27
N PHE A 13 -4.32 2.36 41.99
CA PHE A 13 -3.92 2.71 40.62
C PHE A 13 -3.68 1.42 39.84
N LEU A 14 -4.71 0.92 39.17
CA LEU A 14 -4.58 -0.07 38.10
C LEU A 14 -3.90 0.63 36.91
N SER A 15 -2.58 0.53 36.81
CA SER A 15 -1.84 0.82 35.59
C SER A 15 -2.13 -0.28 34.57
N ALA A 16 -3.19 -0.11 33.79
CA ALA A 16 -3.40 -0.92 32.60
C ALA A 16 -2.34 -0.53 31.56
N LEU A 17 -1.27 -1.32 31.48
CA LEU A 17 -0.38 -1.35 30.32
C LEU A 17 -1.21 -1.85 29.13
N VAL A 18 -1.74 -0.91 28.34
CA VAL A 18 -2.29 -1.19 27.02
C VAL A 18 -1.10 -1.58 26.15
N SER A 19 -0.80 -2.88 26.10
CA SER A 19 0.07 -3.44 25.08
C SER A 19 -0.60 -3.19 23.73
N ALA A 20 -0.09 -2.21 22.99
CA ALA A 20 -0.43 -2.04 21.58
C ALA A 20 0.13 -3.25 20.82
N ALA A 21 -0.66 -4.32 20.78
CA ALA A 21 -0.42 -5.40 19.84
C ALA A 21 -0.54 -4.80 18.43
N PRO A 22 0.39 -5.09 17.51
CA PRO A 22 0.27 -4.67 16.12
C PRO A 22 -1.06 -5.20 15.60
N THR A 23 -1.98 -4.29 15.27
CA THR A 23 -3.23 -4.66 14.61
C THR A 23 -2.86 -5.31 13.30
N PRO A 24 -3.25 -6.58 13.06
CA PRO A 24 -3.05 -7.19 11.76
C PRO A 24 -3.81 -6.32 10.76
N MET A 25 -3.09 -5.78 9.76
CA MET A 25 -3.70 -5.11 8.62
C MET A 25 -4.85 -5.99 8.10
N PRO A 26 -5.99 -5.42 7.72
CA PRO A 26 -7.03 -6.19 7.08
C PRO A 26 -6.43 -6.90 5.87
N ALA A 27 -6.43 -8.23 5.92
CA ALA A 27 -6.02 -9.11 4.84
C ALA A 27 -6.97 -8.90 3.64
N ALA A 28 -6.74 -7.85 2.89
CA ALA A 28 -7.38 -7.63 1.61
C ALA A 28 -6.76 -8.61 0.62
N VAL A 29 -7.45 -9.74 0.46
CA VAL A 29 -7.24 -10.78 -0.55
C VAL A 29 -5.94 -11.55 -0.36
N GLU A 30 -6.05 -12.65 0.38
CA GLU A 30 -5.19 -13.82 0.26
C GLU A 30 -5.36 -14.42 -1.16
N ALA A 31 -4.82 -13.72 -2.17
CA ALA A 31 -4.75 -14.19 -3.54
C ALA A 31 -3.69 -15.30 -3.59
N LYS A 32 -4.11 -16.50 -3.96
CA LYS A 32 -3.24 -17.68 -4.17
C LYS A 32 -1.94 -17.31 -4.89
N ALA A 33 -0.82 -17.75 -4.33
CA ALA A 33 0.49 -18.01 -4.98
C ALA A 33 1.07 -16.96 -5.94
N ALA A 34 0.69 -15.69 -5.84
CA ALA A 34 1.41 -14.61 -6.50
C ALA A 34 2.82 -14.55 -5.93
N THR A 35 3.83 -14.88 -6.73
CA THR A 35 5.24 -14.76 -6.33
C THR A 35 5.66 -13.29 -6.36
N GLN A 36 5.19 -12.54 -7.34
CA GLN A 36 5.58 -11.15 -7.57
C GLN A 36 4.36 -10.22 -7.67
N ILE A 37 4.60 -8.93 -7.44
CA ILE A 37 3.56 -7.92 -7.46
C ILE A 37 4.10 -6.57 -7.93
N TYR A 38 3.27 -5.87 -8.69
CA TYR A 38 3.51 -4.52 -9.21
C TYR A 38 2.41 -3.61 -8.68
N TYR A 39 2.77 -2.59 -7.90
CA TYR A 39 1.83 -1.59 -7.41
C TYR A 39 1.89 -0.34 -8.28
N LEU A 40 0.72 0.19 -8.61
CA LEU A 40 0.60 1.53 -9.17
C LEU A 40 0.59 2.52 -8.01
N VAL A 41 1.53 3.45 -7.98
CA VAL A 41 1.76 4.31 -6.83
C VAL A 41 1.77 5.79 -7.20
N ASN A 42 1.06 6.59 -6.42
CA ASN A 42 1.20 8.03 -6.40
C ASN A 42 1.95 8.42 -5.11
N CYS A 43 3.04 9.14 -5.26
CA CYS A 43 3.90 9.60 -4.17
C CYS A 43 3.76 11.11 -4.02
N PHE A 44 3.68 11.57 -2.77
CA PHE A 44 3.52 12.97 -2.42
C PHE A 44 4.55 13.36 -1.37
N SER A 45 5.24 14.47 -1.59
CA SER A 45 6.15 15.04 -0.58
C SER A 45 5.36 15.77 0.48
N ASP A 46 5.64 15.47 1.74
CA ASP A 46 5.06 16.17 2.88
C ASP A 46 5.67 17.58 3.07
N THR A 47 6.67 17.95 2.25
CA THR A 47 7.47 19.18 2.43
C THR A 47 7.45 20.15 1.25
N THR A 48 7.34 19.68 0.02
CA THR A 48 7.52 20.50 -1.19
C THR A 48 6.28 20.58 -2.09
N ASP A 49 5.15 19.99 -1.68
CA ASP A 49 3.95 19.76 -2.50
C ASP A 49 4.23 19.01 -3.83
N ALA A 50 5.44 18.45 -3.99
CA ALA A 50 5.80 17.67 -5.16
C ALA A 50 5.06 16.34 -5.16
N ALA A 51 4.67 15.87 -6.35
CA ALA A 51 4.06 14.57 -6.54
C ALA A 51 4.62 13.90 -7.78
N TYR A 52 4.59 12.57 -7.79
CA TYR A 52 4.92 11.78 -8.96
C TYR A 52 4.14 10.46 -8.97
N ALA A 53 4.02 9.86 -10.15
CA ALA A 53 3.45 8.54 -10.33
C ALA A 53 4.51 7.53 -10.73
N ALA A 54 4.42 6.31 -10.21
CA ALA A 54 5.36 5.24 -10.50
C ALA A 54 4.72 3.85 -10.49
N ILE A 55 5.51 2.85 -10.87
CA ILE A 55 5.22 1.43 -10.68
C ILE A 55 6.27 0.87 -9.73
N ALA A 56 5.84 0.36 -8.58
CA ALA A 56 6.70 -0.26 -7.57
C ALA A 56 6.67 -1.78 -7.69
N TYR A 57 7.83 -2.41 -7.81
CA TYR A 57 7.97 -3.85 -8.03
C TYR A 57 8.52 -4.58 -6.79
N TYR A 58 7.88 -5.69 -6.45
CA TYR A 58 8.36 -6.66 -5.48
C TYR A 58 8.45 -8.04 -6.13
N PRO A 59 9.65 -8.65 -6.18
CA PRO A 59 9.84 -10.01 -6.70
C PRO A 59 9.26 -11.09 -5.77
N ASP A 60 9.02 -10.72 -4.52
CA ASP A 60 8.42 -11.54 -3.47
C ASP A 60 7.27 -10.75 -2.83
N LYS A 61 6.02 -11.12 -3.16
CA LYS A 61 4.81 -10.49 -2.63
C LYS A 61 4.73 -10.55 -1.10
N THR A 62 5.36 -11.53 -0.45
CA THR A 62 5.33 -11.58 1.02
C THR A 62 6.06 -10.41 1.66
N LYS A 63 6.93 -9.74 0.89
CA LYS A 63 7.67 -8.53 1.26
C LYS A 63 6.98 -7.25 0.82
N SER A 64 5.76 -7.31 0.31
CA SER A 64 5.01 -6.12 -0.11
C SER A 64 3.99 -5.65 0.92
N VAL A 65 4.28 -5.90 2.19
CA VAL A 65 3.52 -5.31 3.31
C VAL A 65 3.85 -3.82 3.40
N GLY A 66 2.86 -3.01 3.79
CA GLY A 66 3.05 -1.56 3.90
C GLY A 66 4.25 -1.22 4.80
N GLY A 67 5.10 -0.31 4.33
CA GLY A 67 6.33 0.13 4.98
C GLY A 67 7.61 -0.52 4.44
N GLU A 68 7.51 -1.58 3.65
CA GLU A 68 8.68 -2.19 2.99
C GLU A 68 9.08 -1.42 1.73
N THR A 69 10.38 -1.28 1.49
CA THR A 69 10.87 -0.60 0.29
C THR A 69 10.76 -1.51 -0.94
N PRO A 70 10.23 -1.02 -2.07
CA PRO A 70 10.22 -1.78 -3.33
C PRO A 70 11.62 -2.19 -3.76
N SER A 71 11.74 -3.34 -4.43
CA SER A 71 13.03 -3.75 -5.01
C SER A 71 13.42 -2.84 -6.17
N GLU A 72 12.43 -2.43 -6.97
CA GLU A 72 12.62 -1.51 -8.07
C GLU A 72 11.41 -0.57 -8.19
N VAL A 73 11.66 0.66 -8.65
CA VAL A 73 10.62 1.67 -8.89
C VAL A 73 10.82 2.25 -10.29
N ALA A 74 9.79 2.19 -11.13
CA ALA A 74 9.76 2.82 -12.45
C ALA A 74 8.89 4.07 -12.41
N ILE A 75 9.48 5.25 -12.59
CA ILE A 75 8.73 6.52 -12.65
C ILE A 75 8.00 6.60 -14.00
N ILE A 76 6.69 6.82 -13.96
CA ILE A 76 5.85 6.94 -15.18
C ILE A 76 5.38 8.37 -15.43
N ASN A 77 5.26 9.17 -14.38
CA ASN A 77 5.09 10.62 -14.47
C ASN A 77 5.91 11.26 -13.34
N SER A 78 6.85 12.13 -13.68
CA SER A 78 7.76 12.77 -12.70
C SER A 78 7.29 14.14 -12.22
N SER A 79 6.22 14.66 -12.80
CA SER A 79 5.75 16.03 -12.55
C SER A 79 4.56 16.07 -11.58
N GLU A 80 3.74 15.02 -11.57
CA GLU A 80 2.51 14.95 -10.79
C GLU A 80 2.06 13.50 -10.52
N SER A 81 1.14 13.35 -9.59
CA SER A 81 0.32 12.13 -9.44
C SER A 81 -0.66 11.99 -10.61
N VAL A 82 -1.12 10.77 -10.86
CA VAL A 82 -2.07 10.50 -11.96
C VAL A 82 -3.31 9.76 -11.46
N ASP A 83 -4.42 9.93 -12.17
CA ASP A 83 -5.55 9.01 -12.10
C ASP A 83 -5.26 7.86 -13.06
N TYR A 84 -5.22 6.63 -12.56
CA TYR A 84 -4.73 5.49 -13.34
C TYR A 84 -5.78 4.91 -14.29
N GLU A 85 -7.04 5.19 -14.02
CA GLU A 85 -8.24 4.66 -14.67
C GLU A 85 -8.41 5.17 -16.10
N ASP A 86 -9.02 4.33 -16.96
CA ASP A 86 -9.24 4.61 -18.39
C ASP A 86 -7.96 4.86 -19.21
N GLU A 87 -6.81 4.49 -18.67
CA GLU A 87 -5.51 4.74 -19.29
C GLU A 87 -4.64 3.49 -19.44
N THR A 88 -3.62 3.63 -20.30
CA THR A 88 -2.54 2.66 -20.45
C THR A 88 -1.21 3.28 -20.02
N TRP A 89 -0.58 2.67 -19.02
CA TRP A 89 0.65 3.14 -18.42
C TRP A 89 1.84 2.31 -18.89
N PHE A 90 2.93 3.00 -19.23
CA PHE A 90 4.14 2.39 -19.73
C PHE A 90 5.31 2.70 -18.80
N ALA A 91 6.06 1.66 -18.44
CA ALA A 91 7.38 1.77 -17.84
C ALA A 91 8.39 1.05 -18.73
N PHE A 92 9.56 1.65 -18.92
CA PHE A 92 10.66 1.08 -19.71
C PHE A 92 11.96 0.89 -18.93
N THR A 93 12.05 1.47 -17.73
CA THR A 93 13.24 1.40 -16.87
C THR A 93 12.78 1.54 -15.42
N PRO A 94 13.31 0.74 -14.48
CA PRO A 94 14.30 -0.33 -14.63
C PRO A 94 13.77 -1.63 -15.26
N PHE A 95 12.45 -1.76 -15.41
CA PHE A 95 11.78 -2.88 -16.07
C PHE A 95 10.79 -2.41 -17.12
N ASN A 96 10.45 -3.29 -18.06
CA ASN A 96 9.35 -3.05 -18.99
C ASN A 96 8.02 -3.49 -18.39
N ALA A 97 7.05 -2.59 -18.36
CA ALA A 97 5.66 -2.88 -18.01
C ALA A 97 4.70 -2.09 -18.90
N THR A 98 3.59 -2.72 -19.27
CA THR A 98 2.42 -2.08 -19.87
C THR A 98 1.22 -2.45 -19.01
N VAL A 99 0.58 -1.47 -18.40
CA VAL A 99 -0.54 -1.67 -17.47
C VAL A 99 -1.78 -0.96 -18.01
N VAL A 100 -2.90 -1.66 -18.04
CA VAL A 100 -4.20 -1.12 -18.43
C VAL A 100 -5.15 -1.23 -17.24
N ILE A 101 -5.74 -0.11 -16.84
CA ILE A 101 -6.76 -0.04 -15.78
C ILE A 101 -8.06 0.45 -16.41
N TYR A 102 -9.15 -0.27 -16.20
CA TYR A 102 -10.42 0.02 -16.85
C TYR A 102 -11.10 1.26 -16.23
N GLU A 103 -12.00 1.91 -16.97
CA GLU A 103 -12.68 3.16 -16.58
C GLU A 103 -13.36 3.08 -15.19
N ASP A 104 -14.16 2.04 -14.92
CA ASP A 104 -14.95 1.94 -13.68
C ASP A 104 -14.16 1.46 -12.45
N SER A 105 -12.83 1.37 -12.53
CA SER A 105 -11.99 0.72 -11.51
C SER A 105 -12.06 1.40 -10.14
N TYR A 106 -12.25 2.73 -10.10
CA TYR A 106 -12.33 3.50 -8.85
C TYR A 106 -13.56 3.18 -8.00
N THR A 107 -14.66 2.73 -8.63
CA THR A 107 -15.89 2.31 -7.93
C THR A 107 -15.90 0.82 -7.57
N ALA A 108 -14.95 0.06 -8.10
CA ALA A 108 -14.88 -1.37 -7.88
C ALA A 108 -14.62 -1.68 -6.40
N LYS A 109 -15.17 -2.79 -5.91
CA LYS A 109 -14.84 -3.31 -4.58
C LYS A 109 -13.38 -3.76 -4.55
N ALA A 110 -12.73 -3.59 -3.40
CA ALA A 110 -11.41 -4.15 -3.17
C ALA A 110 -11.42 -5.67 -3.45
N GLY A 111 -10.42 -6.14 -4.18
CA GLY A 111 -10.29 -7.51 -4.69
C GLY A 111 -10.94 -7.76 -6.05
N SER A 112 -11.70 -6.81 -6.61
CA SER A 112 -12.19 -6.92 -7.98
C SER A 112 -11.03 -6.84 -8.98
N LYS A 113 -11.08 -7.68 -10.01
CA LYS A 113 -10.20 -7.53 -11.17
C LYS A 113 -10.64 -6.30 -11.97
N ILE A 114 -9.70 -5.40 -12.20
CA ILE A 114 -9.94 -4.06 -12.77
C ILE A 114 -9.02 -3.73 -13.95
N GLY A 115 -8.19 -4.69 -14.36
CA GLY A 115 -7.22 -4.44 -15.41
C GLY A 115 -6.31 -5.62 -15.70
N THR A 116 -5.28 -5.33 -16.49
CA THR A 116 -4.24 -6.29 -16.87
C THR A 116 -2.90 -5.60 -17.06
N ALA A 117 -1.81 -6.31 -16.78
CA ALA A 117 -0.46 -5.87 -17.07
C ALA A 117 0.31 -6.90 -17.88
N THR A 118 1.19 -6.45 -18.76
CA THR A 118 2.28 -7.24 -19.35
C THR A 118 3.58 -6.72 -18.79
N VAL A 119 4.44 -7.60 -18.28
CA VAL A 119 5.70 -7.21 -17.62
C VAL A 119 6.85 -8.08 -18.10
N SER A 120 8.05 -7.53 -18.15
CA SER A 120 9.27 -8.24 -18.59
C SER A 120 9.66 -9.45 -17.73
N THR A 121 9.20 -9.52 -16.49
CA THR A 121 9.48 -10.62 -15.53
C THR A 121 8.53 -11.80 -15.68
N SER A 122 7.49 -11.70 -16.51
CA SER A 122 6.48 -12.73 -16.69
C SER A 122 6.17 -12.94 -18.17
N THR A 123 6.01 -14.19 -18.57
CA THR A 123 5.53 -14.55 -19.92
C THR A 123 4.01 -14.53 -20.03
N LYS A 124 3.29 -14.36 -18.91
CA LYS A 124 1.83 -14.27 -18.85
C LYS A 124 1.40 -12.86 -18.45
N ALA A 125 0.28 -12.42 -19.02
CA ALA A 125 -0.39 -11.21 -18.57
C ALA A 125 -0.86 -11.39 -17.11
N LEU A 126 -0.57 -10.39 -16.28
CA LEU A 126 -0.94 -10.34 -14.88
C LEU A 126 -2.33 -9.68 -14.75
N PRO A 127 -3.29 -10.27 -14.03
CA PRO A 127 -4.49 -9.55 -13.63
C PRO A 127 -4.15 -8.40 -12.65
N CYS A 128 -4.79 -7.25 -12.86
CA CYS A 128 -4.73 -6.12 -11.93
C CYS A 128 -5.99 -6.04 -11.08
N TYR A 129 -5.84 -5.68 -9.81
CA TYR A 129 -6.88 -5.69 -8.80
C TYR A 129 -7.00 -4.35 -8.10
N ARG A 130 -8.23 -3.98 -7.75
CA ARG A 130 -8.53 -2.86 -6.86
C ARG A 130 -8.15 -3.25 -5.44
N LEU A 131 -7.50 -2.36 -4.72
CA LEU A 131 -7.13 -2.53 -3.33
C LEU A 131 -7.91 -1.53 -2.46
N THR A 132 -7.93 -1.78 -1.15
CA THR A 132 -8.17 -0.71 -0.19
C THR A 132 -6.92 0.15 -0.17
N ARG A 133 -7.05 1.48 -0.36
CA ARG A 133 -5.91 2.39 -0.36
C ARG A 133 -5.09 2.25 0.92
N PHE A 134 -3.77 2.19 0.77
CA PHE A 134 -2.83 2.21 1.89
C PHE A 134 -1.50 2.87 1.46
N VAL A 135 -0.70 3.28 2.46
CA VAL A 135 0.68 3.72 2.23
C VAL A 135 1.54 2.48 2.00
N LEU A 136 2.09 2.35 0.80
CA LEU A 136 2.93 1.21 0.42
C LEU A 136 4.33 1.36 1.00
N TYR A 137 4.95 2.52 0.84
CA TYR A 137 6.30 2.83 1.33
C TYR A 137 6.50 4.35 1.48
N GLU A 138 7.52 4.75 2.23
CA GLU A 138 7.77 6.16 2.58
C GLU A 138 9.24 6.54 2.30
N PRO A 139 9.57 6.93 1.05
CA PRO A 139 10.91 7.41 0.74
C PRO A 139 11.08 8.85 1.24
N ALA A 140 12.09 9.12 2.07
CA ALA A 140 12.61 10.47 2.38
C ALA A 140 11.58 11.63 2.46
N ASN A 141 10.69 11.62 3.47
CA ASN A 141 9.62 12.63 3.68
C ASN A 141 8.55 12.65 2.58
N GLU A 142 8.35 11.53 1.90
CA GLU A 142 7.26 11.32 0.95
C GLU A 142 6.43 10.12 1.39
N GLN A 143 5.16 10.11 1.00
CA GLN A 143 4.25 9.00 1.22
C GLN A 143 3.75 8.49 -0.13
N CYS A 144 4.03 7.21 -0.41
CA CYS A 144 3.62 6.56 -1.64
C CYS A 144 2.39 5.69 -1.41
N TYR A 145 1.25 6.14 -1.92
CA TYR A 145 -0.03 5.47 -1.80
C TYR A 145 -0.29 4.55 -2.98
N THR A 146 -0.99 3.46 -2.72
CA THR A 146 -1.46 2.57 -3.79
C THR A 146 -2.92 2.20 -3.62
N ASP A 147 -3.55 2.03 -4.77
CA ASP A 147 -4.96 1.70 -4.96
C ASP A 147 -5.12 0.45 -5.83
N TYR A 148 -4.07 0.07 -6.54
CA TYR A 148 -4.08 -0.94 -7.59
C TYR A 148 -2.80 -1.76 -7.56
N ALA A 149 -2.94 -3.06 -7.77
CA ALA A 149 -1.78 -3.92 -7.99
C ALA A 149 -2.04 -4.99 -9.06
N CYS A 150 -0.99 -5.32 -9.82
CA CYS A 150 -0.97 -6.39 -10.80
C CYS A 150 -0.07 -7.51 -10.30
N GLN A 151 -0.58 -8.73 -10.27
CA GLN A 151 0.09 -9.87 -9.63
C GLN A 151 -0.18 -11.18 -10.38
N SER A 152 0.73 -12.14 -10.26
CA SER A 152 0.63 -13.47 -10.89
C SER A 152 -0.23 -14.47 -10.13
#